data_AF-E9DX79-F1
#
_entry.id   AF-E9DX79-F1
#
_cell.length_a   1.000
_cell.length_b   1.000
_cell.length_c   1.000
_cell.angle_alpha   90.00
_cell.angle_beta   90.00
_cell.angle_gamma   90.00
#
_symmetry.space_group_name_H-M   'P 1'
#
loop_
_entity.id
_entity.type
_entity.pdbx_description
1 polymer ?
#
loop_
_entity_poly.entity_id
_entity_poly.type
_entity_poly.pdbx_seq_one_letter_code
_entity_poly.pdbx_strand_id
1 'polypeptide(L)'
;MALFGAAQSRVDDERNHFVEAIGNRENDIRQLATAHHPNALPCELFRLPGSRGFMARGTFNICFFVQFPTGERWVVRIPLRPCLAVSARSKLESEIATMSSAPSICPCVFVGILTRVRLVTERTTIPIPQIVGYSLAETCDPLSTYIIMEYVEGGTLSMDRLRSATASQRDNLYKSLAKVYTQLRRLEFPAIGRLGQCTDGFEVCRRALTIDMNGLQIEGLDPFSTQASYHDKNDSLVSANDYIAMRLQISWNAFLKGRNSIEQGMAANVLYHLQLFCKHVEKWKDPALDRGPFVLTHGDLGPQNLIVDDTLEIKAVIDWEWSRVVPVQLFTPPLWLTCRDTPYVTAPNSYKLYLKKALLNFLEAVRTQELSTFGEDRLFEEWTSRKDNAEPLVANALENWTDIDWFAYLYLSKGDDAKLEEDVRSFIEADPIRGLITRMKEDDTIAYVEEMQQLEDVKARSAMPDNRVTISRLADWMSSEHMKLWTMQSLPLFAGASIVFVGGLLVGRKLEAIPRLVAGLSLSVSRLVSGSAP
;
A
#
# COMPACT_ATOMS: atom_id res chain seq x y z
N MET A 1 0.12 -0.18 6.04
CA MET A 1 1.00 -1.16 6.70
C MET A 1 0.16 -1.88 7.74
N ALA A 2 -0.01 -3.18 7.59
CA ALA A 2 -0.63 -4.00 8.62
C ALA A 2 0.45 -4.20 9.70
N LEU A 3 0.58 -3.21 10.59
CA LEU A 3 1.27 -3.34 11.85
C LEU A 3 0.20 -3.53 12.90
N PHE A 4 0.42 -4.44 13.83
CA PHE A 4 -0.56 -4.70 14.86
C PHE A 4 0.03 -4.66 16.28
N GLY A 5 -0.73 -4.10 17.22
CA GLY A 5 -0.52 -4.30 18.66
C GLY A 5 0.57 -3.46 19.32
N ALA A 6 1.28 -4.05 20.29
CA ALA A 6 2.36 -3.39 21.02
C ALA A 6 3.50 -2.91 20.09
N ALA A 7 3.76 -3.66 19.01
CA ALA A 7 4.70 -3.24 17.96
C ALA A 7 4.19 -1.99 17.24
N GLN A 8 2.89 -1.93 16.91
CA GLN A 8 2.26 -0.75 16.32
C GLN A 8 2.34 0.46 17.27
N SER A 9 1.98 0.31 18.54
CA SER A 9 2.07 1.43 19.51
C SER A 9 3.50 1.92 19.67
N ARG A 10 4.48 1.03 19.82
CA ARG A 10 5.89 1.41 19.93
C ARG A 10 6.36 2.16 18.69
N VAL A 11 6.09 1.62 17.50
CA VAL A 11 6.48 2.24 16.22
C VAL A 11 5.78 3.57 16.03
N ASP A 12 4.51 3.68 16.41
CA ASP A 12 3.76 4.93 16.35
C ASP A 12 4.38 6.00 17.26
N ASP A 13 4.74 5.64 18.50
CA ASP A 13 5.38 6.54 19.47
C ASP A 13 6.78 6.96 19.00
N GLU A 14 7.63 6.02 18.58
CA GLU A 14 8.97 6.29 18.04
C GLU A 14 8.89 7.15 16.77
N ARG A 15 7.94 6.87 15.87
CA ARG A 15 7.70 7.66 14.66
C ARG A 15 7.25 9.07 15.01
N ASN A 16 6.32 9.23 15.95
CA ASN A 16 5.85 10.55 16.35
C ASN A 16 6.98 11.38 16.95
N HIS A 17 7.79 10.79 17.82
CA HIS A 17 8.98 11.44 18.36
C HIS A 17 9.99 11.82 17.27
N PHE A 18 10.21 10.93 16.29
CA PHE A 18 11.07 11.18 15.14
C PHE A 18 10.55 12.34 14.27
N VAL A 19 9.23 12.40 14.04
CA VAL A 19 8.58 13.49 13.30
C VAL A 19 8.70 14.81 14.05
N GLU A 20 8.46 14.83 15.36
CA GLU A 20 8.62 16.03 16.20
C GLU A 20 10.06 16.56 16.20
N ALA A 21 11.04 15.66 16.25
CA ALA A 21 12.46 16.00 16.18
C ALA A 21 12.85 16.70 14.87
N ILE A 22 12.14 16.42 13.77
CA ILE A 22 12.36 17.06 12.46
C ILE A 22 11.48 18.30 12.29
N GLY A 23 10.25 18.28 12.79
CA GLY A 23 9.23 19.31 12.53
C GLY A 23 9.67 20.72 12.94
N ASN A 24 10.51 20.85 13.97
CA ASN A 24 11.04 22.12 14.45
C ASN A 24 12.34 22.58 13.74
N ARG A 25 12.81 21.85 12.73
CA ARG A 25 14.11 22.09 12.05
C ARG A 25 13.95 22.73 10.68
N GLU A 26 12.96 23.61 10.52
CA GLU A 26 12.70 24.29 9.25
C GLU A 26 13.92 25.04 8.68
N ASN A 27 14.72 25.68 9.54
CA ASN A 27 15.94 26.37 9.14
C ASN A 27 16.96 25.41 8.52
N ASP A 28 17.13 24.23 9.13
CA ASP A 28 18.06 23.21 8.64
C ASP A 28 17.59 22.65 7.30
N ILE A 29 16.28 22.46 7.12
CA ILE A 29 15.69 22.03 5.83
C ILE A 29 15.95 23.08 4.74
N ARG A 30 15.78 24.38 5.05
CA ARG A 30 16.09 25.46 4.09
C ARG A 30 17.58 25.47 3.75
N GLN A 31 18.45 25.40 4.74
CA GLN A 31 19.90 25.33 4.52
C GLN A 31 20.31 24.12 3.68
N LEU A 32 19.68 22.96 3.94
CA LEU A 32 19.89 21.73 3.20
C LEU A 32 19.53 21.93 1.72
N ALA A 33 18.33 22.43 1.42
CA ALA A 33 17.91 22.70 0.05
C ALA A 33 18.80 23.73 -0.64
N THR A 34 19.14 24.83 0.04
CA THR A 34 20.06 25.86 -0.46
C THR A 34 21.44 25.29 -0.79
N ALA A 35 21.97 24.36 0.01
CA ALA A 35 23.27 23.74 -0.24
C ALA A 35 23.32 22.89 -1.52
N HIS A 36 22.17 22.37 -1.96
CA HIS A 36 22.05 21.63 -3.23
C HIS A 36 21.70 22.53 -4.43
N HIS A 37 21.34 23.79 -4.20
CA HIS A 37 21.08 24.74 -5.27
C HIS A 37 22.37 25.15 -5.99
N PRO A 38 22.48 25.07 -7.34
CA PRO A 38 23.71 25.37 -8.07
C PRO A 38 24.30 26.75 -7.77
N ASN A 39 23.42 27.73 -7.54
CA ASN A 39 23.77 29.11 -7.18
C ASN A 39 23.67 29.41 -5.67
N ALA A 40 23.49 28.38 -4.83
CA ALA A 40 23.28 28.50 -3.39
C ALA A 40 22.20 29.54 -3.00
N LEU A 41 21.08 29.55 -3.73
CA LEU A 41 20.00 30.51 -3.48
C LEU A 41 19.25 30.15 -2.19
N PRO A 42 18.85 31.16 -1.39
CA PRO A 42 17.93 30.93 -0.27
C PRO A 42 16.58 30.45 -0.81
N CYS A 43 15.89 29.61 -0.04
CA CYS A 43 14.54 29.13 -0.35
C CYS A 43 13.58 29.35 0.81
N GLU A 44 12.29 29.40 0.51
CA GLU A 44 11.21 29.44 1.48
C GLU A 44 10.43 28.13 1.51
N LEU A 45 9.88 27.78 2.67
CA LEU A 45 8.95 26.66 2.78
C LEU A 45 7.56 27.12 2.30
N PHE A 46 6.92 26.34 1.42
CA PHE A 46 5.58 26.65 0.94
C PHE A 46 4.58 25.57 1.35
N ARG A 47 3.29 25.95 1.38
CA ARG A 47 2.20 25.03 1.73
C ARG A 47 1.57 24.48 0.47
N LEU A 48 1.30 23.19 0.47
CA LEU A 48 0.49 22.58 -0.58
C LEU A 48 -0.98 23.02 -0.47
N PRO A 49 -1.69 23.15 -1.60
CA PRO A 49 -3.14 23.37 -1.59
C PRO A 49 -3.85 22.29 -0.75
N GLY A 50 -4.75 22.71 0.15
CA GLY A 50 -5.49 21.81 1.03
C GLY A 50 -4.70 21.22 2.20
N SER A 51 -3.39 21.49 2.31
CA SER A 51 -2.58 21.04 3.44
C SER A 51 -2.56 22.06 4.59
N ARG A 52 -2.56 21.57 5.84
CA ARG A 52 -2.52 22.43 7.04
C ARG A 52 -1.13 23.03 7.31
N GLY A 53 -0.08 22.54 6.65
CA GLY A 53 1.31 22.98 6.84
C GLY A 53 2.16 22.85 5.57
N PHE A 54 3.44 23.14 5.70
CA PHE A 54 4.49 22.99 4.67
C PHE A 54 5.10 21.58 4.63
N MET A 55 4.52 20.66 5.39
CA MET A 55 5.00 19.31 5.61
C MET A 55 3.90 18.31 5.26
N ALA A 56 4.24 17.28 4.50
CA ALA A 56 3.38 16.12 4.27
C ALA A 56 4.02 14.89 4.92
N ARG A 57 3.19 14.09 5.59
CA ARG A 57 3.62 12.88 6.31
C ARG A 57 2.96 11.67 5.65
N GLY A 58 3.79 10.73 5.19
CA GLY A 58 3.36 9.40 4.79
C GLY A 58 3.67 8.34 5.86
N THR A 59 3.55 7.08 5.48
CA THR A 59 3.89 5.94 6.36
C THR A 59 5.41 5.81 6.54
N PHE A 60 6.17 6.02 5.47
CA PHE A 60 7.61 5.72 5.43
C PHE A 60 8.50 6.94 5.22
N ASN A 61 7.92 8.08 4.90
CA ASN A 61 8.66 9.32 4.67
C ASN A 61 7.91 10.54 5.19
N ILE A 62 8.69 11.59 5.43
CA ILE A 62 8.21 12.95 5.67
C ILE A 62 8.78 13.86 4.57
N CYS A 63 7.93 14.73 4.04
CA CYS A 63 8.25 15.61 2.91
C CYS A 63 8.10 17.07 3.32
N PHE A 64 9.08 17.89 2.92
CA PHE A 64 9.06 19.35 3.05
C PHE A 64 9.11 19.99 1.67
N PHE A 65 8.31 21.03 1.47
CA PHE A 65 8.17 21.68 0.16
C PHE A 65 8.86 23.03 0.17
N VAL A 66 9.85 23.22 -0.70
CA VAL A 66 10.67 24.44 -0.78
C VAL A 66 10.50 25.13 -2.13
N GLN A 67 10.50 26.46 -2.12
CA GLN A 67 10.43 27.30 -3.32
C GLN A 67 11.59 28.30 -3.34
N PHE A 68 12.23 28.44 -4.49
CA PHE A 68 13.30 29.40 -4.73
C PHE A 68 12.76 30.69 -5.38
N PRO A 69 13.48 31.82 -5.26
CA PRO A 69 13.12 33.08 -5.92
C PRO A 69 13.04 32.98 -7.45
N THR A 70 13.71 31.99 -8.05
CA THR A 70 13.67 31.66 -9.48
C THR A 70 12.32 31.08 -9.91
N GLY A 71 11.48 30.66 -8.97
CA GLY A 71 10.23 29.94 -9.20
C GLY A 71 10.37 28.43 -9.11
N GLU A 72 11.59 27.89 -9.07
CA GLU A 72 11.85 26.45 -8.90
C GLU A 72 11.29 25.96 -7.56
N ARG A 73 10.70 24.76 -7.57
CA ARG A 73 10.10 24.13 -6.40
C ARG A 73 10.64 22.73 -6.24
N TRP A 74 11.06 22.37 -5.03
CA TRP A 74 11.58 21.04 -4.70
C TRP A 74 10.86 20.42 -3.51
N VAL A 75 10.97 19.10 -3.41
CA VAL A 75 10.52 18.28 -2.28
C VAL A 75 11.75 17.68 -1.60
N VAL A 76 11.96 18.03 -0.34
CA VAL A 76 12.95 17.38 0.53
C VAL A 76 12.26 16.24 1.26
N ARG A 77 12.63 15.00 0.95
CA ARG A 77 12.03 13.79 1.53
C ARG A 77 13.01 13.06 2.44
N ILE A 78 12.59 12.79 3.67
CA ILE A 78 13.38 12.14 4.71
C ILE A 78 12.69 10.82 5.10
N PRO A 79 13.39 9.67 5.09
CA PRO A 79 12.83 8.41 5.53
C PRO A 79 12.52 8.38 7.04
N LEU A 80 11.34 7.88 7.40
CA LEU A 80 10.93 7.66 8.79
C LEU A 80 11.56 6.36 9.30
N ARG A 81 12.79 6.45 9.81
CA ARG A 81 13.60 5.30 10.28
C ARG A 81 12.85 4.34 11.21
N PRO A 82 12.02 4.78 12.17
CA PRO A 82 11.27 3.86 13.04
C PRO A 82 10.28 2.94 12.31
N CYS A 83 9.92 3.28 11.08
CA CYS A 83 8.94 2.54 10.27
C CYS A 83 9.61 1.58 9.27
N LEU A 84 10.94 1.43 9.31
CA LEU A 84 11.70 0.66 8.34
C LEU A 84 12.33 -0.58 8.99
N ALA A 85 12.09 -1.73 8.37
CA ALA A 85 12.73 -3.01 8.69
C ALA A 85 14.18 -3.09 8.18
N VAL A 86 14.52 -2.26 7.19
CA VAL A 86 15.87 -2.13 6.63
C VAL A 86 16.40 -0.73 6.91
N SER A 87 17.71 -0.56 6.79
CA SER A 87 18.34 0.74 6.97
C SER A 87 17.79 1.78 5.98
N ALA A 88 17.69 3.04 6.40
CA ALA A 88 17.20 4.13 5.55
C ALA A 88 18.08 4.32 4.30
N ARG A 89 19.39 4.06 4.42
CA ARG A 89 20.31 3.99 3.28
C ARG A 89 19.90 2.90 2.31
N SER A 90 19.71 1.66 2.77
CA SER A 90 19.37 0.57 1.85
C SER A 90 18.05 0.81 1.13
N LYS A 91 17.09 1.47 1.78
CA LYS A 91 15.82 1.86 1.16
C LYS A 91 16.04 2.89 0.05
N LEU A 92 16.74 4.00 0.35
CA LEU A 92 17.00 5.06 -0.63
C LEU A 92 17.90 4.60 -1.78
N GLU A 93 18.91 3.75 -1.52
CA GLU A 93 19.77 3.21 -2.56
C GLU A 93 18.97 2.47 -3.65
N SER A 94 18.00 1.64 -3.25
CA SER A 94 17.13 0.94 -4.20
C SER A 94 16.19 1.89 -4.94
N GLU A 95 15.61 2.87 -4.23
CA GLU A 95 14.74 3.86 -4.87
C GLU A 95 15.48 4.72 -5.91
N ILE A 96 16.66 5.22 -5.55
CA ILE A 96 17.52 6.01 -6.41
C ILE A 96 17.98 5.17 -7.60
N ALA A 97 18.33 3.89 -7.39
CA ALA A 97 18.71 2.99 -8.49
C ALA A 97 17.55 2.81 -9.48
N THR A 98 16.32 2.64 -9.01
CA THR A 98 15.16 2.48 -9.90
C THR A 98 14.84 3.76 -10.67
N MET A 99 14.71 4.90 -9.98
CA MET A 99 14.34 6.17 -10.61
C MET A 99 15.45 6.69 -11.53
N SER A 100 16.67 6.71 -11.00
CA SER A 100 17.90 7.31 -11.49
C SER A 100 17.71 8.41 -12.55
N SER A 101 17.05 9.52 -12.19
CA SER A 101 16.92 10.74 -12.99
C SER A 101 18.06 11.76 -12.76
N ALA A 102 19.15 11.40 -12.08
CA ALA A 102 20.11 12.38 -11.56
C ALA A 102 21.14 12.90 -12.60
N PRO A 103 21.24 14.23 -12.82
CA PRO A 103 22.44 14.88 -13.31
C PRO A 103 23.29 15.46 -12.15
N SER A 104 24.59 15.49 -12.41
CA SER A 104 25.63 16.38 -11.85
C SER A 104 25.94 16.43 -10.34
N ILE A 105 27.06 15.79 -9.98
CA ILE A 105 28.15 16.28 -9.11
C ILE A 105 27.73 16.74 -7.71
N CYS A 106 27.84 15.84 -6.73
CA CYS A 106 27.99 16.20 -5.32
C CYS A 106 29.49 16.34 -5.00
N PRO A 107 30.02 17.53 -4.61
CA PRO A 107 31.46 17.70 -4.36
C PRO A 107 31.97 17.15 -3.03
N CYS A 108 31.13 16.56 -2.16
CA CYS A 108 31.52 16.23 -0.78
C CYS A 108 31.68 14.74 -0.44
N VAL A 109 31.76 13.84 -1.42
CA VAL A 109 32.18 12.45 -1.17
C VAL A 109 33.21 12.00 -2.22
N PHE A 110 34.27 11.37 -1.72
CA PHE A 110 35.50 10.95 -2.40
C PHE A 110 35.33 10.43 -3.84
N VAL A 111 36.25 10.90 -4.69
CA VAL A 111 36.40 10.64 -6.12
C VAL A 111 36.48 9.14 -6.42
N GLY A 112 35.52 8.64 -7.19
CA GLY A 112 35.58 7.41 -7.95
C GLY A 112 34.78 7.61 -9.22
N ILE A 113 35.45 7.51 -10.37
CA ILE A 113 34.88 7.65 -11.71
C ILE A 113 33.74 6.62 -11.85
N LEU A 114 32.48 7.05 -11.75
CA LEU A 114 31.31 6.19 -11.92
C LEU A 114 30.57 6.61 -13.18
N THR A 115 30.71 5.76 -14.20
CA THR A 115 29.90 5.71 -15.41
C THR A 115 28.43 5.56 -14.99
N ARG A 116 27.64 6.62 -15.17
CA ARG A 116 26.24 6.69 -14.73
C ARG A 116 25.34 6.03 -15.78
N VAL A 117 24.67 4.93 -15.40
CA VAL A 117 23.58 4.34 -16.18
C VAL A 117 22.29 4.56 -15.40
N ARG A 118 21.16 4.84 -16.08
CA ARG A 118 19.84 5.20 -15.52
C ARG A 118 18.79 4.19 -15.97
N LEU A 119 17.82 3.77 -15.14
CA LEU A 119 16.87 2.73 -15.58
C LEU A 119 15.57 3.34 -16.11
N VAL A 120 14.69 3.83 -15.22
CA VAL A 120 13.36 4.29 -15.64
C VAL A 120 13.48 5.50 -16.58
N THR A 121 14.34 6.48 -16.30
CA THR A 121 14.49 7.66 -17.16
C THR A 121 15.19 7.44 -18.50
N GLU A 122 16.10 6.47 -18.62
CA GLU A 122 16.81 6.19 -19.89
C GLU A 122 16.06 5.18 -20.75
N ARG A 123 15.41 4.19 -20.13
CA ARG A 123 14.74 3.10 -20.86
C ARG A 123 13.24 3.33 -21.05
N THR A 124 12.69 4.36 -20.41
CA THR A 124 11.26 4.68 -20.53
C THR A 124 11.03 6.19 -20.63
N THR A 125 9.83 6.53 -21.07
CA THR A 125 9.26 7.88 -21.09
C THR A 125 8.27 8.08 -19.93
N ILE A 126 8.30 7.19 -18.92
CA ILE A 126 7.45 7.32 -17.74
C ILE A 126 7.82 8.62 -17.03
N PRO A 127 6.85 9.53 -16.81
CA PRO A 127 7.16 10.78 -16.15
C PRO A 127 7.41 10.48 -14.66
N ILE A 128 8.59 10.84 -14.17
CA ILE A 128 8.98 10.74 -12.76
C ILE A 128 9.68 12.04 -12.34
N PRO A 129 9.65 12.41 -11.05
CA PRO A 129 10.37 13.59 -10.57
C PRO A 129 11.88 13.48 -10.81
N GLN A 130 12.50 14.59 -11.18
CA GLN A 130 13.96 14.67 -11.28
C GLN A 130 14.59 14.66 -9.88
N ILE A 131 15.58 13.79 -9.66
CA ILE A 131 16.39 13.82 -8.44
C ILE A 131 17.39 14.96 -8.55
N VAL A 132 17.32 15.89 -7.60
CA VAL A 132 18.20 17.05 -7.49
C VAL A 132 19.45 16.71 -6.68
N GLY A 133 19.28 15.99 -5.57
CA GLY A 133 20.36 15.64 -4.66
C GLY A 133 19.90 14.62 -3.64
N TYR A 134 20.83 13.95 -2.97
CA TYR A 134 20.51 13.00 -1.91
C TYR A 134 21.71 12.84 -0.96
N SER A 135 21.44 12.28 0.22
CA SER A 135 22.47 11.79 1.13
C SER A 135 22.10 10.41 1.63
N LEU A 136 23.10 9.53 1.63
CA LEU A 136 23.01 8.14 2.12
C LEU A 136 23.75 7.95 3.44
N ALA A 137 24.13 9.04 4.12
CA ALA A 137 24.82 8.97 5.40
C ALA A 137 23.87 8.46 6.49
N GLU A 138 24.33 7.48 7.29
CA GLU A 138 23.57 6.92 8.41
C GLU A 138 24.18 7.38 9.73
N THR A 139 23.74 8.55 10.20
CA THR A 139 24.10 9.09 11.52
C THR A 139 22.85 9.17 12.39
N CYS A 140 23.00 9.48 13.68
CA CYS A 140 21.86 9.71 14.55
C CYS A 140 20.98 10.89 14.11
N ASP A 141 21.52 11.86 13.36
CA ASP A 141 20.74 12.97 12.82
C ASP A 141 19.75 12.47 11.73
N PRO A 142 18.43 12.70 11.86
CA PRO A 142 17.44 12.40 10.82
C PRO A 142 17.76 13.03 9.45
N LEU A 143 18.37 14.22 9.41
CA LEU A 143 18.71 14.95 8.19
C LEU A 143 19.99 14.43 7.52
N SER A 144 20.63 13.38 8.06
CA SER A 144 21.78 12.78 7.38
C SER A 144 21.39 11.89 6.20
N THR A 145 20.14 11.44 6.14
CA THR A 145 19.62 10.54 5.09
C THR A 145 18.40 11.17 4.43
N TYR A 146 18.49 11.54 3.16
CA TYR A 146 17.40 12.22 2.45
C TYR A 146 17.53 12.09 0.94
N ILE A 147 16.45 12.44 0.25
CA ILE A 147 16.40 12.65 -1.20
C ILE A 147 15.65 13.95 -1.49
N ILE A 148 16.23 14.79 -2.35
CA ILE A 148 15.65 16.04 -2.84
C ILE A 148 15.27 15.83 -4.30
N MET A 149 14.03 16.15 -4.63
CA MET A 149 13.50 15.98 -5.97
C MET A 149 12.78 17.25 -6.43
N GLU A 150 12.64 17.40 -7.73
CA GLU A 150 11.74 18.38 -8.33
C GLU A 150 10.31 18.20 -7.80
N TYR A 151 9.64 19.31 -7.50
CA TYR A 151 8.20 19.30 -7.25
C TYR A 151 7.45 19.32 -8.58
N VAL A 152 6.66 18.29 -8.82
CA VAL A 152 5.84 18.20 -10.03
C VAL A 152 4.49 18.85 -9.79
N GLU A 153 4.16 19.87 -10.59
CA GLU A 153 2.86 20.54 -10.55
C GLU A 153 1.72 19.59 -10.92
N GLY A 154 0.63 19.68 -10.17
CA GLY A 154 -0.56 18.84 -10.33
C GLY A 154 -1.16 18.44 -8.99
N GLY A 155 -2.25 17.68 -9.04
CA GLY A 155 -2.88 17.13 -7.85
C GLY A 155 -2.68 15.61 -7.79
N THR A 156 -2.42 15.07 -6.59
CA THR A 156 -2.47 13.63 -6.36
C THR A 156 -3.84 13.08 -6.78
N LEU A 157 -3.86 11.96 -7.51
CA LEU A 157 -5.11 11.30 -7.87
C LEU A 157 -5.78 10.75 -6.61
N SER A 158 -6.90 11.35 -6.21
CA SER A 158 -7.71 10.83 -5.12
C SER A 158 -8.82 9.91 -5.64
N MET A 159 -9.27 8.99 -4.78
CA MET A 159 -10.41 8.13 -5.10
C MET A 159 -11.68 8.93 -5.39
N ASP A 160 -11.91 10.03 -4.66
CA ASP A 160 -13.07 10.91 -4.88
C ASP A 160 -13.03 11.50 -6.29
N ARG A 161 -11.86 11.97 -6.71
CA ARG A 161 -11.64 12.56 -8.03
C ARG A 161 -11.82 11.53 -9.15
N LEU A 162 -11.38 10.29 -8.92
CA LEU A 162 -11.59 9.18 -9.86
C LEU A 162 -13.07 8.74 -9.93
N ARG A 163 -13.79 8.77 -8.80
CA ARG A 163 -15.24 8.48 -8.77
C ARG A 163 -16.04 9.54 -9.52
N SER A 164 -15.67 10.82 -9.36
CA SER A 164 -16.33 11.94 -10.06
C SER A 164 -15.82 12.19 -11.48
N ALA A 165 -14.82 11.43 -11.95
CA ALA A 165 -14.21 11.62 -13.26
C ALA A 165 -15.21 11.42 -14.40
N THR A 166 -15.25 12.39 -15.33
CA THR A 166 -15.98 12.28 -16.59
C THR A 166 -15.42 11.14 -17.45
N ALA A 167 -16.17 10.73 -18.48
CA ALA A 167 -15.70 9.70 -19.41
C ALA A 167 -14.38 10.09 -20.10
N SER A 168 -14.22 11.35 -20.50
CA SER A 168 -12.99 11.84 -21.14
C SER A 168 -11.81 11.88 -20.17
N GLN A 169 -12.02 12.34 -18.93
CA GLN A 169 -10.96 12.32 -17.91
C GLN A 169 -10.51 10.89 -17.58
N ARG A 170 -11.46 9.95 -17.47
CA ARG A 170 -11.15 8.54 -17.23
C ARG A 170 -10.38 7.91 -18.38
N ASP A 171 -10.73 8.25 -19.62
CA ASP A 171 -10.01 7.83 -20.83
C ASP A 171 -8.56 8.37 -20.86
N ASN A 172 -8.35 9.65 -20.54
CA ASN A 172 -7.01 10.24 -20.42
C ASN A 172 -6.16 9.53 -19.35
N LEU A 173 -6.75 9.24 -18.19
CA LEU A 173 -6.09 8.47 -17.15
C LEU A 173 -5.71 7.08 -17.65
N TYR A 174 -6.62 6.36 -18.31
CA TYR A 174 -6.36 5.00 -18.79
C TYR A 174 -5.27 4.98 -19.86
N LYS A 175 -5.26 5.94 -20.78
CA LYS A 175 -4.21 6.08 -21.79
C LYS A 175 -2.84 6.37 -21.16
N SER A 176 -2.77 7.31 -20.23
CA SER A 176 -1.51 7.65 -19.56
C SER A 176 -1.03 6.52 -18.64
N LEU A 177 -1.94 5.81 -17.96
CA LEU A 177 -1.61 4.64 -17.15
C LEU A 177 -1.16 3.45 -18.01
N ALA A 178 -1.77 3.24 -19.18
CA ALA A 178 -1.35 2.25 -20.15
C ALA A 178 0.08 2.52 -20.63
N LYS A 179 0.46 3.79 -20.89
CA LYS A 179 1.85 4.16 -21.20
C LYS A 179 2.83 3.72 -20.11
N VAL A 180 2.44 3.83 -18.84
CA VAL A 180 3.29 3.41 -17.71
C VAL A 180 3.46 1.89 -17.70
N TYR A 181 2.36 1.14 -17.69
CA TYR A 181 2.42 -0.32 -17.57
C TYR A 181 3.09 -1.01 -18.76
N THR A 182 2.81 -0.55 -19.98
CA THR A 182 3.37 -1.15 -21.21
C THR A 182 4.88 -0.98 -21.30
N GLN A 183 5.42 0.11 -20.75
CA GLN A 183 6.86 0.35 -20.64
C GLN A 183 7.49 -0.44 -19.49
N LEU A 184 6.87 -0.47 -18.31
CA LEU A 184 7.35 -1.29 -17.19
C LEU A 184 7.45 -2.77 -17.55
N ARG A 185 6.44 -3.29 -18.26
CA ARG A 185 6.41 -4.69 -18.71
C ARG A 185 7.65 -5.07 -19.53
N ARG A 186 8.23 -4.13 -20.27
CA ARG A 186 9.38 -4.37 -21.16
C ARG A 186 10.72 -4.30 -20.43
N LEU A 187 10.73 -3.91 -19.16
CA LEU A 187 11.93 -3.94 -18.33
C LEU A 187 12.11 -5.33 -17.73
N GLU A 188 12.76 -6.21 -18.50
CA GLU A 188 13.05 -7.59 -18.11
C GLU A 188 14.45 -7.74 -17.49
N PHE A 189 14.57 -8.63 -16.50
CA PHE A 189 15.78 -8.85 -15.71
C PHE A 189 16.08 -10.35 -15.53
N PRO A 190 17.34 -10.73 -15.26
CA PRO A 190 17.73 -12.13 -15.12
C PRO A 190 17.36 -12.76 -13.76
N ALA A 191 17.01 -11.96 -12.75
CA ALA A 191 16.72 -12.42 -11.40
C ALA A 191 15.63 -11.56 -10.72
N ILE A 192 15.08 -12.08 -9.62
CA ILE A 192 14.04 -11.48 -8.79
C ILE A 192 14.69 -10.76 -7.60
N GLY A 193 14.25 -9.54 -7.28
CA GLY A 193 14.83 -8.75 -6.20
C GLY A 193 14.69 -7.25 -6.38
N ARG A 194 15.43 -6.48 -5.60
CA ARG A 194 15.52 -5.03 -5.75
C ARG A 194 16.73 -4.66 -6.61
N LEU A 195 16.58 -3.55 -7.33
CA LEU A 195 17.67 -2.97 -8.07
C LEU A 195 18.68 -2.33 -7.13
N GLY A 196 19.96 -2.49 -7.49
CA GLY A 196 21.07 -1.73 -6.95
C GLY A 196 21.96 -1.24 -8.06
N GLN A 197 22.77 -0.23 -7.73
CA GLN A 197 23.76 0.32 -8.65
C GLN A 197 25.01 -0.57 -8.68
N CYS A 198 25.49 -0.90 -9.87
CA CYS A 198 26.76 -1.60 -10.09
C CYS A 198 27.67 -0.78 -11.03
N THR A 199 28.94 -1.17 -11.15
CA THR A 199 29.95 -0.46 -11.98
C THR A 199 29.55 -0.34 -13.45
N ASP A 200 28.80 -1.32 -13.97
CA ASP A 200 28.39 -1.40 -15.38
C ASP A 200 26.89 -1.10 -15.59
N GLY A 201 26.19 -0.64 -14.54
CA GLY A 201 24.82 -0.16 -14.61
C GLY A 201 23.94 -0.59 -13.44
N PHE A 202 22.92 -1.42 -13.72
CA PHE A 202 22.02 -1.94 -12.69
C PHE A 202 22.07 -3.44 -12.64
N GLU A 203 22.03 -3.95 -11.42
CA GLU A 203 21.89 -5.37 -11.17
C GLU A 203 20.79 -5.60 -10.15
N VAL A 204 20.14 -6.75 -10.26
CA VAL A 204 19.28 -7.27 -9.21
C VAL A 204 20.19 -7.90 -8.17
N CYS A 205 20.71 -7.08 -7.26
CA CYS A 205 21.72 -7.48 -6.28
C CYS A 205 21.23 -7.43 -4.83
N ARG A 206 19.94 -7.18 -4.63
CA ARG A 206 19.32 -7.11 -3.31
C ARG A 206 18.07 -7.96 -3.26
N ARG A 207 17.82 -8.58 -2.12
CA ARG A 207 16.58 -9.33 -1.87
C ARG A 207 15.35 -8.43 -2.02
N ALA A 208 14.26 -9.00 -2.52
CA ALA A 208 12.98 -8.31 -2.68
C ALA A 208 12.49 -7.76 -1.35
N LEU A 209 11.90 -6.56 -1.35
CA LEU A 209 11.31 -5.98 -0.15
C LEU A 209 9.94 -5.43 -0.51
N THR A 210 8.94 -5.83 0.28
CA THR A 210 7.55 -5.40 0.11
C THR A 210 7.10 -4.67 1.38
N ILE A 211 5.97 -3.95 1.28
CA ILE A 211 5.34 -3.29 2.42
C ILE A 211 4.95 -4.32 3.49
N ASP A 212 4.46 -5.50 3.10
CA ASP A 212 4.13 -6.57 4.05
C ASP A 212 5.36 -7.12 4.76
N MET A 213 6.48 -7.36 4.05
CA MET A 213 7.70 -7.92 4.66
C MET A 213 8.30 -6.91 5.64
N ASN A 214 8.22 -5.63 5.32
CA ASN A 214 8.59 -4.56 6.24
C ASN A 214 7.72 -4.60 7.52
N GLY A 215 6.41 -4.80 7.39
CA GLY A 215 5.47 -4.99 8.51
C GLY A 215 5.84 -6.19 9.37
N LEU A 216 5.89 -7.36 8.77
CA LEU A 216 6.18 -8.62 9.42
C LEU A 216 7.54 -8.61 10.14
N GLN A 217 8.56 -7.97 9.57
CA GLN A 217 9.87 -7.85 10.22
C GLN A 217 9.82 -6.95 11.46
N ILE A 218 9.11 -5.82 11.40
CA ILE A 218 8.97 -4.90 12.54
C ILE A 218 8.17 -5.55 13.68
N GLU A 219 7.21 -6.41 13.34
CA GLU A 219 6.48 -7.25 14.30
C GLU A 219 7.32 -8.39 14.89
N GLY A 220 8.52 -8.65 14.35
CA GLY A 220 9.42 -9.70 14.82
C GLY A 220 9.09 -11.10 14.26
N LEU A 221 8.33 -11.18 13.17
CA LEU A 221 7.93 -12.45 12.54
C LEU A 221 9.01 -13.03 11.60
N ASP A 222 10.06 -12.27 11.36
CA ASP A 222 11.28 -12.63 10.63
C ASP A 222 11.03 -13.23 9.23
N PRO A 223 10.40 -12.46 8.31
CA PRO A 223 10.25 -12.87 6.92
C PRO A 223 11.60 -12.94 6.19
N PHE A 224 12.64 -12.23 6.66
CA PHE A 224 13.95 -12.18 6.01
C PHE A 224 14.73 -13.48 6.11
N SER A 225 14.63 -14.22 7.22
CA SER A 225 15.22 -15.57 7.30
C SER A 225 14.54 -16.54 6.33
N THR A 226 13.22 -16.43 6.17
CA THR A 226 12.48 -17.25 5.18
C THR A 226 12.94 -16.89 3.77
N GLN A 227 13.02 -15.61 3.45
CA GLN A 227 13.53 -15.18 2.14
C GLN A 227 14.95 -15.69 1.88
N ALA A 228 15.86 -15.57 2.85
CA ALA A 228 17.24 -16.03 2.70
C ALA A 228 17.36 -17.53 2.40
N SER A 229 16.42 -18.38 2.84
CA SER A 229 16.47 -19.82 2.56
C SER A 229 16.13 -20.20 1.12
N TYR A 230 15.53 -19.29 0.35
CA TYR A 230 15.20 -19.51 -1.07
C TYR A 230 16.23 -18.92 -2.03
N HIS A 231 17.16 -18.09 -1.52
CA HIS A 231 18.22 -17.53 -2.34
C HIS A 231 19.40 -18.51 -2.45
N ASP A 232 20.10 -18.47 -3.58
CA ASP A 232 21.30 -19.28 -3.78
C ASP A 232 22.52 -18.72 -3.04
N LYS A 233 23.69 -19.36 -3.21
CA LYS A 233 24.95 -18.95 -2.56
C LYS A 233 25.44 -17.55 -2.96
N ASN A 234 24.96 -17.03 -4.09
CA ASN A 234 25.26 -15.69 -4.59
C ASN A 234 24.16 -14.68 -4.23
N ASP A 235 23.26 -15.06 -3.32
CA ASP A 235 22.08 -14.27 -2.93
C ASP A 235 21.12 -13.97 -4.10
N SER A 236 21.08 -14.83 -5.11
CA SER A 236 20.21 -14.68 -6.28
C SER A 236 18.96 -15.55 -6.19
N LEU A 237 17.85 -15.07 -6.77
CA LEU A 237 16.60 -15.79 -6.89
C LEU A 237 16.12 -15.76 -8.34
N VAL A 238 16.14 -16.92 -9.00
CA VAL A 238 15.91 -17.07 -10.46
C VAL A 238 14.82 -18.09 -10.81
N SER A 239 13.95 -18.41 -9.84
CA SER A 239 12.77 -19.28 -10.01
C SER A 239 11.53 -18.55 -9.51
N ALA A 240 10.53 -18.44 -10.38
CA ALA A 240 9.21 -17.91 -10.01
C ALA A 240 8.50 -18.85 -9.03
N ASN A 241 8.68 -20.17 -9.18
CA ASN A 241 8.10 -21.14 -8.26
C ASN A 241 8.71 -21.01 -6.86
N ASP A 242 10.03 -20.81 -6.75
CA ASP A 242 10.69 -20.56 -5.48
C ASP A 242 10.22 -19.25 -4.85
N TYR A 243 10.07 -18.18 -5.64
CA TYR A 243 9.50 -16.92 -5.14
C TYR A 243 8.07 -17.11 -4.62
N ILE A 244 7.21 -17.83 -5.35
CA ILE A 244 5.83 -18.09 -4.93
C ILE A 244 5.79 -18.96 -3.67
N ALA A 245 6.63 -20.00 -3.60
CA ALA A 245 6.76 -20.84 -2.41
C ALA A 245 7.24 -20.03 -1.19
N MET A 246 8.23 -19.16 -1.39
CA MET A 246 8.72 -18.22 -0.37
C MET A 246 7.58 -17.34 0.15
N ARG A 247 6.78 -16.73 -0.73
CA ARG A 247 5.63 -15.90 -0.34
C ARG A 247 4.59 -16.69 0.46
N LEU A 248 4.27 -17.91 0.04
CA LEU A 248 3.37 -18.80 0.80
C LEU A 248 3.93 -19.17 2.18
N GLN A 249 5.23 -19.47 2.28
CA GLN A 249 5.87 -19.79 3.56
C GLN A 249 5.89 -18.58 4.49
N ILE A 250 6.12 -17.37 3.97
CA ILE A 250 6.00 -16.13 4.73
C ILE A 250 4.58 -15.97 5.28
N SER A 251 3.54 -16.21 4.48
CA SER A 251 2.14 -16.17 4.93
C SER A 251 1.83 -17.20 6.01
N TRP A 252 2.34 -18.43 5.89
CA TRP A 252 2.23 -19.45 6.94
C TRP A 252 2.91 -19.03 8.25
N ASN A 253 4.12 -18.48 8.15
CA ASN A 253 4.85 -17.99 9.31
C ASN A 253 4.11 -16.82 9.97
N ALA A 254 3.55 -15.90 9.18
CA ALA A 254 2.75 -14.79 9.68
C ALA A 254 1.51 -15.28 10.44
N PHE A 255 0.77 -16.23 9.88
CA PHE A 255 -0.39 -16.84 10.53
C PHE A 255 -0.01 -17.53 11.86
N LEU A 256 1.01 -18.40 11.83
CA LEU A 256 1.41 -19.21 12.98
C LEU A 256 1.99 -18.34 14.10
N LYS A 257 2.92 -17.44 13.78
CA LYS A 257 3.67 -16.64 14.77
C LYS A 257 2.95 -15.35 15.18
N GLY A 258 2.09 -14.79 14.33
CA GLY A 258 1.40 -13.52 14.61
C GLY A 258 0.33 -13.69 15.69
N ARG A 259 0.38 -12.90 16.76
CA ARG A 259 -0.54 -13.03 17.92
C ARG A 259 -1.96 -12.53 17.66
N ASN A 260 -2.17 -11.79 16.58
CA ASN A 260 -3.43 -11.15 16.22
C ASN A 260 -3.82 -11.47 14.77
N SER A 261 -3.31 -12.57 14.23
CA SER A 261 -3.51 -12.97 12.84
C SER A 261 -4.95 -13.40 12.51
N ILE A 262 -5.81 -13.52 13.54
CA ILE A 262 -7.20 -13.96 13.43
C ILE A 262 -8.13 -13.14 14.32
N GLU A 263 -9.37 -12.95 13.88
CA GLU A 263 -10.48 -12.52 14.73
C GLU A 263 -10.94 -13.69 15.62
N GLN A 264 -11.43 -13.39 16.83
CA GLN A 264 -11.87 -14.42 17.77
C GLN A 264 -12.98 -15.30 17.16
N GLY A 265 -12.81 -16.62 17.24
CA GLY A 265 -13.71 -17.61 16.64
C GLY A 265 -13.42 -17.92 15.16
N MET A 266 -12.43 -17.26 14.55
CA MET A 266 -12.10 -17.43 13.13
C MET A 266 -10.86 -18.29 12.88
N ALA A 267 -10.17 -18.79 13.91
CA ALA A 267 -8.90 -19.49 13.71
C ALA A 267 -9.01 -20.71 12.77
N ALA A 268 -10.10 -21.49 12.89
CA ALA A 268 -10.34 -22.64 12.03
C ALA A 268 -10.58 -22.23 10.57
N ASN A 269 -11.34 -21.14 10.37
CA ASN A 269 -11.65 -20.59 9.05
C ASN A 269 -10.38 -20.09 8.37
N VAL A 270 -9.57 -19.27 9.06
CA VAL A 270 -8.33 -18.71 8.50
C VAL A 270 -7.33 -19.81 8.18
N LEU A 271 -7.17 -20.82 9.04
CA LEU A 271 -6.31 -21.98 8.77
C LEU A 271 -6.78 -22.75 7.52
N TYR A 272 -8.09 -22.99 7.40
CA TYR A 272 -8.68 -23.66 6.26
C TYR A 272 -8.50 -22.85 4.97
N HIS A 273 -8.75 -21.55 5.02
CA HIS A 273 -8.60 -20.62 3.92
C HIS A 273 -7.15 -20.54 3.42
N LEU A 274 -6.17 -20.47 4.33
CA LEU A 274 -4.76 -20.52 3.97
C LEU A 274 -4.39 -21.83 3.25
N GLN A 275 -4.91 -22.96 3.74
CA GLN A 275 -4.72 -24.27 3.10
C GLN A 275 -5.39 -24.34 1.72
N LEU A 276 -6.60 -23.81 1.57
CA LEU A 276 -7.31 -23.73 0.29
C LEU A 276 -6.55 -22.87 -0.72
N PHE A 277 -6.05 -21.72 -0.27
CA PHE A 277 -5.27 -20.82 -1.10
C PHE A 277 -3.99 -21.48 -1.59
N CYS A 278 -3.23 -22.16 -0.71
CA CYS A 278 -2.03 -22.91 -1.12
C CYS A 278 -2.36 -23.94 -2.21
N LYS A 279 -3.44 -24.72 -2.04
CA LYS A 279 -3.89 -25.69 -3.06
C LYS A 279 -4.31 -25.03 -4.37
N HIS A 280 -4.89 -23.83 -4.30
CA HIS A 280 -5.27 -23.07 -5.49
C HIS A 280 -4.03 -22.54 -6.22
N VAL A 281 -3.04 -22.03 -5.49
CA VAL A 281 -1.79 -21.50 -6.04
C VAL A 281 -1.02 -22.58 -6.81
N GLU A 282 -1.04 -23.84 -6.37
CA GLU A 282 -0.45 -24.96 -7.12
C GLU A 282 -1.02 -25.11 -8.54
N LYS A 283 -2.30 -24.78 -8.75
CA LYS A 283 -2.95 -24.81 -10.06
C LYS A 283 -2.76 -23.51 -10.84
N TRP A 284 -2.54 -22.41 -10.13
CA TRP A 284 -2.34 -21.07 -10.69
C TRP A 284 -0.93 -20.87 -11.25
N LYS A 285 0.08 -21.50 -10.65
CA LYS A 285 1.46 -21.45 -11.13
C LYS A 285 1.55 -21.96 -12.56
N ASP A 286 2.20 -21.18 -13.40
CA ASP A 286 2.60 -21.59 -14.74
C ASP A 286 4.06 -22.08 -14.74
N PRO A 287 4.32 -23.39 -14.89
CA PRO A 287 5.68 -23.93 -14.93
C PRO A 287 6.51 -23.41 -16.09
N ALA A 288 5.88 -22.97 -17.19
CA ALA A 288 6.60 -22.41 -18.34
C ALA A 288 7.22 -21.04 -18.02
N LEU A 289 6.74 -20.36 -16.98
CA LEU A 289 7.21 -19.04 -16.54
C LEU A 289 8.17 -19.11 -15.34
N ASP A 290 8.61 -20.32 -14.95
CA ASP A 290 9.47 -20.50 -13.78
C ASP A 290 10.81 -19.77 -13.91
N ARG A 291 11.42 -19.81 -15.09
CA ARG A 291 12.70 -19.15 -15.38
C ARG A 291 12.54 -17.71 -15.91
N GLY A 292 11.34 -17.13 -15.76
CA GLY A 292 11.02 -15.79 -16.22
C GLY A 292 10.02 -15.76 -17.39
N PRO A 293 9.76 -14.57 -17.96
CA PRO A 293 10.47 -13.31 -17.69
C PRO A 293 10.23 -12.76 -16.28
N PHE A 294 11.22 -12.05 -15.75
CA PHE A 294 11.12 -11.29 -14.51
C PHE A 294 11.08 -9.80 -14.85
N VAL A 295 10.13 -9.06 -14.30
CA VAL A 295 9.79 -7.69 -14.72
C VAL A 295 9.79 -6.71 -13.56
N LEU A 296 10.17 -5.45 -13.81
CA LEU A 296 10.10 -4.39 -12.81
C LEU A 296 8.64 -4.02 -12.50
N THR A 297 8.30 -4.01 -11.21
CA THR A 297 7.08 -3.39 -10.69
C THR A 297 7.41 -2.22 -9.79
N HIS A 298 6.50 -1.25 -9.71
CA HIS A 298 6.55 -0.14 -8.75
C HIS A 298 6.41 -0.62 -7.30
N GLY A 299 5.66 -1.70 -7.08
CA GLY A 299 5.42 -2.27 -5.75
C GLY A 299 4.35 -1.58 -4.89
N ASP A 300 3.87 -0.40 -5.30
CA ASP A 300 2.76 0.35 -4.66
C ASP A 300 2.09 1.31 -5.67
N LEU A 301 1.81 0.86 -6.89
CA LEU A 301 1.23 1.73 -7.93
C LEU A 301 -0.27 1.92 -7.72
N GLY A 302 -0.64 2.81 -6.80
CA GLY A 302 -2.01 3.24 -6.52
C GLY A 302 -2.26 4.71 -6.87
N PRO A 303 -3.52 5.19 -6.77
CA PRO A 303 -3.88 6.59 -7.02
C PRO A 303 -3.03 7.59 -6.21
N GLN A 304 -2.67 7.23 -4.98
CA GLN A 304 -1.84 8.06 -4.10
C GLN A 304 -0.44 8.38 -4.66
N ASN A 305 0.05 7.56 -5.58
CA ASN A 305 1.39 7.67 -6.18
C ASN A 305 1.35 8.20 -7.62
N LEU A 306 0.20 8.77 -8.04
CA LEU A 306 0.02 9.40 -9.35
C LEU A 306 -0.28 10.91 -9.17
N ILE A 307 0.58 11.76 -9.71
CA ILE A 307 0.31 13.20 -9.86
C ILE A 307 -0.35 13.39 -11.22
N VAL A 308 -1.52 14.03 -11.24
CA VAL A 308 -2.30 14.23 -12.46
C VAL A 308 -2.78 15.67 -12.60
N ASP A 309 -2.85 16.17 -13.84
CA ASP A 309 -3.44 17.47 -14.15
C ASP A 309 -4.97 17.42 -14.13
N ASP A 310 -5.65 18.55 -14.34
CA ASP A 310 -7.13 18.67 -14.29
C ASP A 310 -7.88 17.72 -15.24
N THR A 311 -7.21 17.25 -16.30
CA THR A 311 -7.77 16.31 -17.28
C THR A 311 -7.57 14.84 -16.88
N LEU A 312 -6.95 14.58 -15.72
CA LEU A 312 -6.48 13.27 -15.22
C LEU A 312 -5.39 12.62 -16.06
N GLU A 313 -4.63 13.38 -16.85
CA GLU A 313 -3.41 12.87 -17.45
C GLU A 313 -2.29 12.80 -16.40
N ILE A 314 -1.57 11.66 -16.37
CA ILE A 314 -0.45 11.46 -15.45
C ILE A 314 0.72 12.41 -15.79
N LYS A 315 1.06 13.27 -14.84
CA LYS A 315 2.20 14.20 -14.88
C LYS A 315 3.43 13.64 -14.19
N ALA A 316 3.27 12.76 -13.21
CA ALA A 316 4.36 11.99 -12.61
C ALA A 316 3.88 10.74 -11.87
N VAL A 317 4.72 9.71 -11.90
CA VAL A 317 4.67 8.54 -11.02
C VAL A 317 5.72 8.72 -9.93
N ILE A 318 5.30 8.72 -8.68
CA ILE A 318 6.14 9.02 -7.51
C ILE A 318 6.26 7.80 -6.58
N ASP A 319 7.20 7.86 -5.64
CA ASP A 319 7.35 6.88 -4.56
C ASP A 319 7.78 5.45 -5.00
N TRP A 320 8.93 5.39 -5.68
CA TRP A 320 9.51 4.14 -6.22
C TRP A 320 10.24 3.29 -5.16
N GLU A 321 10.05 3.56 -3.88
CA GLU A 321 10.80 2.96 -2.77
C GLU A 321 10.55 1.46 -2.57
N TRP A 322 9.39 0.96 -3.00
CA TRP A 322 9.02 -0.47 -2.94
C TRP A 322 9.20 -1.19 -4.28
N SER A 323 9.84 -0.53 -5.25
CA SER A 323 10.08 -1.09 -6.56
C SER A 323 11.00 -2.31 -6.50
N ARG A 324 10.65 -3.32 -7.30
CA ARG A 324 11.34 -4.61 -7.32
C ARG A 324 11.04 -5.34 -8.62
N VAL A 325 11.92 -6.24 -8.99
CA VAL A 325 11.71 -7.21 -10.05
C VAL A 325 10.94 -8.40 -9.48
N VAL A 326 9.88 -8.83 -10.16
CA VAL A 326 9.01 -9.95 -9.80
C VAL A 326 8.79 -10.89 -10.99
N PRO A 327 8.38 -12.15 -10.76
CA PRO A 327 7.85 -12.97 -11.85
C PRO A 327 6.71 -12.28 -12.59
N VAL A 328 6.67 -12.40 -13.92
CA VAL A 328 5.65 -11.75 -14.75
C VAL A 328 4.21 -12.13 -14.34
N GLN A 329 4.00 -13.32 -13.76
CA GLN A 329 2.70 -13.76 -13.24
C GLN A 329 2.15 -12.83 -12.16
N LEU A 330 3.01 -12.09 -11.46
CA LEU A 330 2.66 -11.11 -10.43
C LEU A 330 2.59 -9.67 -10.97
N PHE A 331 2.85 -9.45 -12.26
CA PHE A 331 2.67 -8.17 -12.91
C PHE A 331 1.24 -8.04 -13.40
N THR A 332 0.34 -7.58 -12.54
CA THR A 332 -1.12 -7.58 -12.78
C THR A 332 -1.67 -6.20 -13.14
N PRO A 333 -2.86 -6.14 -13.78
CA PRO A 333 -3.55 -4.88 -13.96
C PRO A 333 -3.95 -4.25 -12.61
N PRO A 334 -4.10 -2.92 -12.54
CA PRO A 334 -4.48 -2.24 -11.31
C PRO A 334 -5.89 -2.67 -10.88
N LEU A 335 -6.02 -3.16 -9.64
CA LEU A 335 -7.30 -3.61 -9.06
C LEU A 335 -8.18 -2.43 -8.63
N TRP A 336 -7.57 -1.27 -8.37
CA TRP A 336 -8.23 -0.06 -7.88
C TRP A 336 -9.02 0.73 -8.94
N LEU A 337 -9.06 0.28 -10.21
CA LEU A 337 -9.75 1.00 -11.31
C LEU A 337 -11.26 1.24 -11.05
N THR A 338 -11.87 0.50 -10.14
CA THR A 338 -13.28 0.69 -9.72
C THR A 338 -13.45 1.55 -8.46
N CYS A 339 -12.39 2.16 -7.95
CA CYS A 339 -12.35 2.90 -6.67
C CYS A 339 -12.81 2.05 -5.47
N ARG A 340 -12.52 0.75 -5.51
CA ARG A 340 -12.81 -0.21 -4.45
C ARG A 340 -11.51 -0.82 -3.97
N ASP A 341 -11.40 -1.01 -2.67
CA ASP A 341 -10.26 -1.72 -2.09
C ASP A 341 -10.33 -3.21 -2.46
N THR A 342 -9.19 -3.90 -2.36
CA THR A 342 -9.05 -5.27 -2.84
C THR A 342 -10.07 -6.25 -2.24
N PRO A 343 -10.39 -6.23 -0.94
CA PRO A 343 -11.44 -7.09 -0.38
C PRO A 343 -12.80 -6.89 -1.06
N TYR A 344 -13.17 -5.64 -1.36
CA TYR A 344 -14.43 -5.33 -2.05
C TYR A 344 -14.42 -5.76 -3.52
N VAL A 345 -13.29 -5.67 -4.20
CA VAL A 345 -13.13 -6.14 -5.59
C VAL A 345 -13.23 -7.67 -5.66
N THR A 346 -12.79 -8.37 -4.62
CA THR A 346 -12.76 -9.84 -4.54
C THR A 346 -14.14 -10.48 -4.55
N ALA A 347 -15.18 -9.78 -4.09
CA ALA A 347 -16.56 -10.28 -4.14
C ALA A 347 -16.98 -10.60 -5.59
N PRO A 348 -17.60 -11.75 -5.90
CA PRO A 348 -17.82 -12.21 -7.28
C PRO A 348 -18.50 -11.21 -8.21
N ASN A 349 -19.53 -10.50 -7.72
CA ASN A 349 -20.23 -9.47 -8.49
C ASN A 349 -19.38 -8.22 -8.71
N SER A 350 -18.56 -7.83 -7.72
CA SER A 350 -17.61 -6.74 -7.84
C SER A 350 -16.52 -7.07 -8.85
N TYR A 351 -15.96 -8.29 -8.79
CA TYR A 351 -14.95 -8.72 -9.73
C TYR A 351 -15.49 -8.77 -11.15
N LYS A 352 -16.71 -9.29 -11.33
CA LYS A 352 -17.39 -9.25 -12.63
C LYS A 352 -17.61 -7.83 -13.15
N LEU A 353 -17.91 -6.88 -12.28
CA LEU A 353 -18.03 -5.46 -12.64
C LEU A 353 -16.68 -4.86 -13.04
N TYR A 354 -15.63 -5.17 -12.28
CA TYR A 354 -14.26 -4.80 -12.58
C TYR A 354 -13.86 -5.30 -13.98
N LEU A 355 -14.06 -6.59 -14.26
CA LEU A 355 -13.77 -7.19 -15.57
C LEU A 355 -14.53 -6.52 -16.71
N LYS A 356 -15.87 -6.40 -16.57
CA LYS A 356 -16.75 -5.95 -17.66
C LYS A 356 -16.73 -4.45 -17.95
N LYS A 357 -16.29 -3.63 -16.99
CA LYS A 357 -16.29 -2.18 -17.14
C LYS A 357 -14.90 -1.60 -17.08
N ALA A 358 -14.22 -1.80 -15.95
CA ALA A 358 -12.97 -1.10 -15.68
C ALA A 358 -11.81 -1.71 -16.46
N LEU A 359 -11.59 -3.02 -16.29
CA LEU A 359 -10.48 -3.72 -16.93
C LEU A 359 -10.66 -3.80 -18.45
N LEU A 360 -11.87 -4.06 -18.96
CA LEU A 360 -12.12 -4.09 -20.41
C LEU A 360 -11.69 -2.78 -21.10
N ASN A 361 -12.15 -1.64 -20.57
CA ASN A 361 -11.80 -0.33 -21.12
C ASN A 361 -10.30 -0.03 -20.97
N PHE A 362 -9.68 -0.48 -19.87
CA PHE A 362 -8.26 -0.29 -19.66
C PHE A 362 -7.42 -1.17 -20.60
N LEU A 363 -7.81 -2.43 -20.83
CA LEU A 363 -7.16 -3.33 -21.77
C LEU A 363 -7.20 -2.79 -23.20
N GLU A 364 -8.27 -2.13 -23.60
CA GLU A 364 -8.33 -1.46 -24.91
C GLU A 364 -7.31 -0.31 -25.02
N ALA A 365 -7.14 0.47 -23.95
CA ALA A 365 -6.12 1.51 -23.88
C ALA A 365 -4.69 0.91 -23.91
N VAL A 366 -4.47 -0.20 -23.20
CA VAL A 366 -3.20 -0.96 -23.23
C VAL A 366 -2.90 -1.43 -24.64
N ARG A 367 -3.85 -2.11 -25.30
CA ARG A 367 -3.69 -2.62 -26.66
C ARG A 367 -3.37 -1.50 -27.65
N THR A 368 -4.13 -0.42 -27.61
CA THR A 368 -3.92 0.76 -28.47
C THR A 368 -2.52 1.34 -28.25
N GLN A 369 -2.10 1.46 -26.99
CA GLN A 369 -0.79 1.98 -26.63
C GLN A 369 0.35 1.06 -27.10
N GLU A 370 0.22 -0.26 -26.94
CA GLU A 370 1.26 -1.20 -27.36
C GLU A 370 1.38 -1.28 -28.88
N LEU A 371 0.26 -1.41 -29.61
CA LEU A 371 0.28 -1.47 -31.07
C LEU A 371 0.85 -0.19 -31.69
N SER A 372 0.52 0.98 -31.13
CA SER A 372 1.03 2.26 -31.63
C SER A 372 2.50 2.51 -31.33
N THR A 373 3.03 1.99 -30.21
CA THR A 373 4.39 2.30 -29.75
C THR A 373 5.40 1.20 -30.10
N PHE A 374 4.98 -0.06 -30.03
CA PHE A 374 5.85 -1.24 -30.15
C PHE A 374 5.47 -2.16 -31.31
N GLY A 375 4.28 -2.01 -31.90
CA GLY A 375 3.82 -2.82 -33.04
C GLY A 375 3.38 -4.24 -32.67
N GLU A 376 3.20 -4.54 -31.38
CA GLU A 376 2.75 -5.82 -30.81
C GLU A 376 1.82 -5.53 -29.62
N ASP A 377 1.05 -6.51 -29.14
CA ASP A 377 0.08 -6.36 -28.02
C ASP A 377 0.34 -7.35 -26.87
N ARG A 378 1.63 -7.56 -26.54
CA ARG A 378 2.13 -8.52 -25.56
C ARG A 378 1.47 -8.42 -24.18
N LEU A 379 1.45 -7.24 -23.55
CA LEU A 379 0.85 -7.07 -22.21
C LEU A 379 -0.67 -7.27 -22.28
N PHE A 380 -1.31 -6.81 -23.34
CA PHE A 380 -2.73 -7.03 -23.57
C PHE A 380 -3.06 -8.52 -23.65
N GLU A 381 -2.31 -9.33 -24.40
CA GLU A 381 -2.51 -10.79 -24.49
C GLU A 381 -2.29 -11.49 -23.14
N GLU A 382 -1.21 -11.14 -22.44
CA GLU A 382 -0.86 -11.72 -21.13
C GLU A 382 -1.96 -11.44 -20.09
N TRP A 383 -2.45 -10.20 -20.00
CA TRP A 383 -3.53 -9.87 -19.07
C TRP A 383 -4.90 -10.40 -19.53
N THR A 384 -5.17 -10.44 -20.83
CA THR A 384 -6.44 -10.96 -21.36
C THR A 384 -6.58 -12.47 -21.12
N SER A 385 -5.49 -13.22 -21.24
CA SER A 385 -5.48 -14.66 -20.99
C SER A 385 -5.61 -15.02 -19.50
N ARG A 386 -5.13 -14.14 -18.60
CA ARG A 386 -5.10 -14.38 -17.15
C ARG A 386 -6.19 -13.67 -16.35
N LYS A 387 -6.93 -12.72 -16.91
CA LYS A 387 -7.98 -11.98 -16.16
C LYS A 387 -9.12 -12.89 -15.67
N ASP A 388 -9.36 -14.01 -16.33
CA ASP A 388 -10.42 -14.93 -15.95
C ASP A 388 -9.98 -15.75 -14.73
N ASN A 389 -10.92 -16.32 -13.98
CA ASN A 389 -10.63 -17.07 -12.75
C ASN A 389 -9.92 -16.30 -11.62
N ALA A 390 -9.97 -14.96 -11.65
CA ALA A 390 -9.45 -14.09 -10.60
C ALA A 390 -7.93 -14.18 -10.35
N GLU A 391 -7.13 -14.55 -11.36
CA GLU A 391 -5.66 -14.62 -11.21
C GLU A 391 -5.01 -13.31 -10.71
N PRO A 392 -5.44 -12.10 -11.14
CA PRO A 392 -4.91 -10.87 -10.57
C PRO A 392 -5.09 -10.75 -9.05
N LEU A 393 -6.15 -11.35 -8.50
CA LEU A 393 -6.41 -11.38 -7.06
C LEU A 393 -5.51 -12.41 -6.36
N VAL A 394 -5.18 -13.53 -7.02
CA VAL A 394 -4.22 -14.52 -6.51
C VAL A 394 -2.83 -13.89 -6.35
N ALA A 395 -2.35 -13.20 -7.39
CA ALA A 395 -1.08 -12.48 -7.34
C ALA A 395 -1.08 -11.39 -6.26
N ASN A 396 -2.16 -10.64 -6.11
CA ASN A 396 -2.29 -9.66 -5.01
C ASN A 396 -2.23 -10.34 -3.64
N ALA A 397 -2.93 -11.47 -3.43
CA ALA A 397 -2.92 -12.19 -2.16
C ALA A 397 -1.55 -12.85 -1.84
N LEU A 398 -0.76 -13.20 -2.85
CA LEU A 398 0.65 -13.60 -2.66
C LEU A 398 1.51 -12.41 -2.18
N GLU A 399 1.23 -11.20 -2.66
CA GLU A 399 1.92 -9.96 -2.28
C GLU A 399 1.34 -9.28 -1.04
N ASN A 400 0.19 -9.74 -0.53
CA ASN A 400 -0.43 -9.24 0.71
C ASN A 400 -1.13 -10.37 1.45
N TRP A 401 -0.48 -10.93 2.47
CA TRP A 401 -0.92 -12.17 3.11
C TRP A 401 -2.31 -12.09 3.76
N THR A 402 -2.76 -10.89 4.19
CA THR A 402 -4.10 -10.72 4.77
C THR A 402 -5.22 -10.85 3.74
N ASP A 403 -4.92 -10.67 2.46
CA ASP A 403 -5.90 -10.79 1.37
C ASP A 403 -6.17 -12.27 0.99
N ILE A 404 -5.35 -13.20 1.50
CA ILE A 404 -5.54 -14.65 1.31
C ILE A 404 -6.88 -15.10 1.88
N ASP A 405 -7.21 -14.64 3.09
CA ASP A 405 -8.45 -15.03 3.78
C ASP A 405 -9.68 -14.53 3.00
N TRP A 406 -9.67 -13.26 2.61
CA TRP A 406 -10.71 -12.66 1.78
C TRP A 406 -10.89 -13.38 0.44
N PHE A 407 -9.79 -13.69 -0.24
CA PHE A 407 -9.84 -14.43 -1.51
C PHE A 407 -10.41 -15.83 -1.32
N ALA A 408 -9.93 -16.58 -0.33
CA ALA A 408 -10.42 -17.91 -0.06
C ALA A 408 -11.92 -17.91 0.28
N TYR A 409 -12.36 -17.03 1.19
CA TYR A 409 -13.76 -16.92 1.60
C TYR A 409 -14.68 -16.51 0.43
N LEU A 410 -14.40 -15.37 -0.20
CA LEU A 410 -15.30 -14.79 -1.21
C LEU A 410 -15.24 -15.54 -2.55
N TYR A 411 -14.08 -16.08 -2.91
CA TYR A 411 -13.85 -16.67 -4.23
C TYR A 411 -13.84 -18.20 -4.21
N LEU A 412 -13.04 -18.83 -3.33
CA LEU A 412 -12.90 -20.29 -3.31
C LEU A 412 -14.08 -20.99 -2.63
N SER A 413 -14.56 -20.43 -1.52
CA SER A 413 -15.72 -20.92 -0.78
C SER A 413 -17.06 -20.38 -1.32
N LYS A 414 -17.00 -19.46 -2.29
CA LYS A 414 -18.16 -18.81 -2.94
C LYS A 414 -19.12 -18.10 -1.97
N GLY A 415 -18.69 -17.80 -0.74
CA GLY A 415 -19.55 -17.24 0.31
C GLY A 415 -20.75 -18.13 0.67
N ASP A 416 -20.62 -19.46 0.54
CA ASP A 416 -21.63 -20.42 1.00
C ASP A 416 -21.31 -20.85 2.43
N ASP A 417 -21.86 -20.12 3.41
CA ASP A 417 -21.52 -20.28 4.82
C ASP A 417 -21.84 -21.68 5.35
N ALA A 418 -22.97 -22.27 4.95
CA ALA A 418 -23.39 -23.58 5.45
C ALA A 418 -22.43 -24.68 4.99
N LYS A 419 -22.04 -24.64 3.71
CA LYS A 419 -21.06 -25.58 3.17
C LYS A 419 -19.66 -25.32 3.75
N LEU A 420 -19.27 -24.05 3.87
CA LEU A 420 -17.98 -23.68 4.42
C LEU A 420 -17.82 -24.19 5.86
N GLU A 421 -18.86 -24.07 6.68
CA GLU A 421 -18.83 -24.56 8.06
C GLU A 421 -18.61 -26.08 8.12
N GLU A 422 -19.27 -26.85 7.24
CA GLU A 422 -19.08 -28.31 7.13
C GLU A 422 -17.67 -28.68 6.64
N ASP A 423 -17.18 -27.98 5.62
CA ASP A 423 -15.86 -28.21 5.04
C ASP A 423 -14.75 -27.89 6.08
N VAL A 424 -14.88 -26.78 6.81
CA VAL A 424 -13.96 -26.38 7.88
C VAL A 424 -13.96 -27.41 9.01
N ARG A 425 -15.14 -27.83 9.46
CA ARG A 425 -15.27 -28.85 10.52
C ARG A 425 -14.57 -30.14 10.11
N SER A 426 -14.87 -30.64 8.92
CA SER A 426 -14.26 -31.86 8.36
C SER A 426 -12.74 -31.72 8.21
N PHE A 427 -12.27 -30.54 7.80
CA PHE A 427 -10.85 -30.24 7.67
C PHE A 427 -10.12 -30.27 9.02
N ILE A 428 -10.71 -29.69 10.08
CA ILE A 428 -10.12 -29.70 11.42
C ILE A 428 -10.13 -31.10 12.02
N GLU A 429 -11.23 -31.84 11.89
CA GLU A 429 -11.37 -33.19 12.45
C GLU A 429 -10.44 -34.22 11.78
N ALA A 430 -10.06 -33.98 10.52
CA ALA A 430 -9.18 -34.88 9.77
C ALA A 430 -7.73 -34.92 10.27
N ASP A 431 -7.29 -33.96 11.10
CA ASP A 431 -5.92 -33.95 11.65
C ASP A 431 -5.90 -33.26 13.03
N PRO A 432 -5.60 -34.00 14.12
CA PRO A 432 -5.55 -33.44 15.48
C PRO A 432 -4.61 -32.24 15.65
N ILE A 433 -3.56 -32.13 14.82
CA ILE A 433 -2.62 -31.00 14.85
C ILE A 433 -3.35 -29.71 14.45
N ARG A 434 -4.30 -29.76 13.52
CA ARG A 434 -5.09 -28.58 13.10
C ARG A 434 -5.95 -28.09 14.25
N GLY A 435 -6.59 -29.00 14.98
CA GLY A 435 -7.34 -28.64 16.19
C GLY A 435 -6.48 -28.02 17.28
N LEU A 436 -5.23 -28.46 17.43
CA LEU A 436 -4.27 -27.85 18.35
C LEU A 436 -3.87 -26.43 17.89
N ILE A 437 -3.54 -26.25 16.61
CA ILE A 437 -3.20 -24.95 16.04
C ILE A 437 -4.37 -23.98 16.22
N THR A 438 -5.59 -24.38 15.89
CA THR A 438 -6.79 -23.54 16.08
C THR A 438 -6.93 -23.06 17.52
N ARG A 439 -6.83 -23.96 18.51
CA ARG A 439 -6.90 -23.56 19.92
C ARG A 439 -5.79 -22.61 20.33
N MET A 440 -4.55 -22.92 19.93
CA MET A 440 -3.39 -22.04 20.18
C MET A 440 -3.63 -20.64 19.63
N LYS A 441 -4.19 -20.52 18.42
CA LYS A 441 -4.49 -19.23 17.80
C LYS A 441 -5.62 -18.48 18.50
N GLU A 442 -6.67 -19.17 18.94
CA GLU A 442 -7.73 -18.54 19.75
C GLU A 442 -7.19 -18.02 21.08
N ASP A 443 -6.36 -18.82 21.77
CA ASP A 443 -5.73 -18.42 23.04
C ASP A 443 -4.80 -17.21 22.85
N ASP A 444 -3.99 -17.20 21.78
CA ASP A 444 -3.13 -16.06 21.41
C ASP A 444 -3.96 -14.77 21.21
N THR A 445 -5.05 -14.86 20.45
CA THR A 445 -5.92 -13.72 20.16
C THR A 445 -6.62 -13.20 21.41
N ILE A 446 -7.12 -14.08 22.29
CA ILE A 446 -7.72 -13.68 23.57
C ILE A 446 -6.71 -12.93 24.42
N ALA A 447 -5.52 -13.51 24.63
CA ALA A 447 -4.46 -12.89 25.41
C ALA A 447 -4.02 -11.54 24.82
N TYR A 448 -3.98 -11.44 23.48
CA TYR A 448 -3.67 -10.20 22.78
C TYR A 448 -4.74 -9.12 22.99
N VAL A 449 -6.03 -9.46 22.87
CA VAL A 449 -7.13 -8.51 23.09
C VAL A 449 -7.12 -7.97 24.52
N GLU A 450 -6.88 -8.84 25.50
CA GLU A 450 -6.73 -8.44 26.92
C GLU A 450 -5.55 -7.47 27.12
N GLU A 451 -4.40 -7.76 26.52
CA GLU A 451 -3.21 -6.90 26.58
C GLU A 451 -3.50 -5.50 25.99
N MET A 452 -4.22 -5.44 24.86
CA MET A 452 -4.57 -4.17 24.22
C MET A 452 -5.54 -3.33 25.06
N GLN A 453 -6.54 -3.97 25.68
CA GLN A 453 -7.46 -3.28 26.59
C GLN A 453 -6.72 -2.66 27.78
N GLN A 454 -5.75 -3.38 28.34
CA GLN A 454 -4.92 -2.86 29.44
C GLN A 454 -4.09 -1.65 29.02
N LEU A 455 -3.49 -1.67 27.82
CA LEU A 455 -2.74 -0.53 27.29
C LEU A 455 -3.63 0.70 27.05
N GLU A 456 -4.84 0.50 26.54
CA GLU A 456 -5.82 1.58 26.36
C GLU A 456 -6.24 2.18 27.71
N ASP A 457 -6.49 1.34 28.72
CA ASP A 457 -6.79 1.77 30.08
C ASP A 457 -5.66 2.59 30.72
N VAL A 458 -4.40 2.16 30.53
CA VAL A 458 -3.22 2.89 31.01
C VAL A 458 -3.11 4.24 30.31
N LYS A 459 -3.27 4.29 28.98
CA LYS A 459 -3.27 5.55 28.21
C LYS A 459 -4.38 6.48 28.67
N ALA A 460 -5.60 5.97 28.87
CA ALA A 460 -6.74 6.75 29.36
C ALA A 460 -6.50 7.32 30.77
N ARG A 461 -5.90 6.54 31.67
CA ARG A 461 -5.55 7.00 33.04
C ARG A 461 -4.44 8.06 33.03
N SER A 462 -3.47 7.95 32.13
CA SER A 462 -2.39 8.94 31.98
C SER A 462 -2.84 10.25 31.32
N ALA A 463 -4.01 10.28 30.68
CA ALA A 463 -4.51 11.44 29.94
C ALA A 463 -5.34 12.45 30.77
N MET A 464 -5.61 12.18 32.05
CA MET A 464 -6.30 13.15 32.94
C MET A 464 -5.47 14.45 33.09
N PRO A 465 -6.09 15.64 32.99
CA PRO A 465 -5.35 16.86 32.66
C PRO A 465 -4.71 17.56 33.86
N ASP A 466 -3.44 17.91 33.75
CA ASP A 466 -2.93 19.15 34.35
C ASP A 466 -3.23 20.30 33.38
N ASN A 467 -3.76 21.39 33.91
CA ASN A 467 -4.56 22.35 33.17
C ASN A 467 -3.64 23.39 32.49
N ARG A 468 -2.95 23.00 31.42
CA ARG A 468 -2.30 23.88 30.42
C ARG A 468 -1.89 23.04 29.21
N VAL A 469 -2.09 23.57 28.00
CA VAL A 469 -1.82 22.99 26.66
C VAL A 469 -3.04 22.28 26.01
N THR A 470 -4.02 23.07 25.59
CA THR A 470 -5.29 22.61 24.98
C THR A 470 -5.28 22.56 23.44
N ILE A 471 -4.14 22.80 22.76
CA ILE A 471 -4.11 22.91 21.29
C ILE A 471 -3.48 21.68 20.59
N SER A 472 -2.58 20.94 21.25
CA SER A 472 -1.98 19.69 20.73
C SER A 472 -2.98 18.54 20.67
N ARG A 473 -3.77 18.36 21.74
CA ARG A 473 -4.64 17.18 21.93
C ARG A 473 -5.80 17.09 20.94
N LEU A 474 -6.23 18.20 20.35
CA LEU A 474 -7.25 18.22 19.30
C LEU A 474 -6.70 17.76 17.94
N ALA A 475 -5.42 18.04 17.66
CA ALA A 475 -4.74 17.53 16.47
C ALA A 475 -4.46 16.03 16.60
N ASP A 476 -4.09 15.57 17.79
CA ASP A 476 -3.91 14.14 18.10
C ASP A 476 -5.23 13.36 17.99
N TRP A 477 -6.33 13.91 18.53
CA TRP A 477 -7.66 13.32 18.38
C TRP A 477 -8.13 13.27 16.93
N MET A 478 -7.91 14.33 16.14
CA MET A 478 -8.24 14.33 14.70
C MET A 478 -7.35 13.37 13.89
N SER A 479 -6.08 13.18 14.27
CA SER A 479 -5.19 12.21 13.62
C SER A 479 -5.57 10.76 13.98
N SER A 480 -5.98 10.53 15.23
CA SER A 480 -6.58 9.28 15.71
C SER A 480 -7.89 8.99 14.98
N GLU A 481 -8.76 9.97 14.76
CA GLU A 481 -9.98 9.79 13.95
C GLU A 481 -9.69 9.56 12.46
N HIS A 482 -8.63 10.17 11.91
CA HIS A 482 -8.19 9.89 10.53
C HIS A 482 -7.56 8.50 10.38
N MET A 483 -6.87 8.01 11.42
CA MET A 483 -6.30 6.67 11.47
C MET A 483 -7.39 5.63 11.77
N LYS A 484 -8.40 5.97 12.57
CA LYS A 484 -9.66 5.23 12.73
C LYS A 484 -10.50 5.21 11.47
N LEU A 485 -10.49 6.24 10.65
CA LEU A 485 -11.12 6.21 9.32
C LEU A 485 -10.40 5.24 8.37
N TRP A 486 -9.10 5.01 8.58
CA TRP A 486 -8.30 4.02 7.85
C TRP A 486 -8.42 2.59 8.44
N THR A 487 -8.49 2.44 9.77
CA THR A 487 -8.70 1.14 10.43
C THR A 487 -10.16 0.69 10.47
N MET A 488 -11.14 1.61 10.48
CA MET A 488 -12.57 1.30 10.26
C MET A 488 -12.89 0.98 8.80
N GLN A 489 -11.99 1.28 7.85
CA GLN A 489 -12.05 0.71 6.50
C GLN A 489 -11.50 -0.74 6.43
N SER A 490 -10.93 -1.25 7.53
CA SER A 490 -10.30 -2.58 7.59
C SER A 490 -10.77 -3.49 8.74
N LEU A 491 -11.89 -3.19 9.41
CA LEU A 491 -12.67 -4.16 10.21
C LEU A 491 -14.19 -3.90 10.11
N PRO A 492 -15.03 -4.93 9.94
CA PRO A 492 -16.38 -4.81 9.41
C PRO A 492 -17.45 -4.57 10.49
N LEU A 493 -18.33 -3.60 10.25
CA LEU A 493 -19.65 -3.60 10.87
C LEU A 493 -20.58 -4.54 10.08
N PHE A 494 -20.91 -5.67 10.72
CA PHE A 494 -22.02 -6.53 10.35
C PHE A 494 -23.32 -5.73 10.17
N ALA A 495 -24.01 -5.94 9.06
CA ALA A 495 -25.46 -5.76 8.99
C ALA A 495 -26.06 -6.63 7.87
N GLY A 496 -26.02 -7.94 8.09
CA GLY A 496 -26.98 -8.89 7.53
C GLY A 496 -28.08 -9.18 8.56
N ALA A 497 -28.79 -8.15 9.05
CA ALA A 497 -30.07 -8.30 9.75
C ALA A 497 -30.82 -6.96 9.78
N SER A 498 -31.95 -6.93 9.09
CA SER A 498 -33.17 -6.16 9.32
C SER A 498 -33.12 -4.92 10.24
N ILE A 499 -33.42 -3.76 9.63
CA ILE A 499 -34.30 -2.68 10.12
C ILE A 499 -34.61 -2.72 11.65
N VAL A 500 -34.00 -1.81 12.42
CA VAL A 500 -34.62 -0.90 13.42
C VAL A 500 -33.46 -0.21 14.17
N PHE A 501 -33.33 1.11 14.01
CA PHE A 501 -32.43 1.94 14.82
C PHE A 501 -33.26 2.75 15.83
N VAL A 502 -32.60 3.08 16.95
CA VAL A 502 -32.92 4.08 17.97
C VAL A 502 -33.58 3.57 19.26
N GLY A 503 -32.80 3.56 20.35
CA GLY A 503 -33.27 4.02 21.65
C GLY A 503 -32.70 3.31 22.88
N GLY A 504 -31.71 3.91 23.55
CA GLY A 504 -31.70 3.91 25.02
C GLY A 504 -30.41 3.47 25.72
N LEU A 505 -29.43 4.38 25.81
CA LEU A 505 -28.57 4.49 26.98
C LEU A 505 -28.65 5.94 27.47
N LEU A 506 -29.65 6.21 28.31
CA LEU A 506 -29.68 7.38 29.18
C LEU A 506 -29.90 6.90 30.62
N VAL A 507 -28.93 7.31 31.43
CA VAL A 507 -28.71 7.11 32.86
C VAL A 507 -29.98 7.37 33.69
N GLY A 508 -30.14 6.57 34.74
CA GLY A 508 -31.26 6.67 35.67
C GLY A 508 -31.36 8.01 36.40
N ARG A 509 -32.59 8.51 36.51
CA ARG A 509 -33.17 9.20 37.67
C ARG A 509 -34.69 9.28 37.49
N LYS A 510 -35.44 8.92 38.53
CA LYS A 510 -36.90 9.00 38.61
C LYS A 510 -37.42 10.39 38.25
N LEU A 511 -38.48 10.47 37.45
CA LEU A 511 -39.57 11.46 37.58
C LEU A 511 -40.80 11.01 36.78
N GLU A 512 -41.97 11.11 37.41
CA GLU A 512 -43.30 10.71 36.95
C GLU A 512 -43.92 11.72 35.93
N ALA A 513 -44.96 11.26 35.22
CA ALA A 513 -46.06 12.00 34.55
C ALA A 513 -45.99 12.36 33.02
N ILE A 514 -46.64 11.51 32.20
CA ILE A 514 -47.58 11.66 31.03
C ILE A 514 -47.90 13.10 30.46
N PRO A 515 -48.43 13.31 29.21
CA PRO A 515 -48.00 13.06 27.81
C PRO A 515 -48.02 14.34 26.90
N ARG A 516 -47.41 14.30 25.69
CA ARG A 516 -47.91 14.96 24.44
C ARG A 516 -46.96 14.71 23.26
N LEU A 517 -47.52 14.72 22.04
CA LEU A 517 -46.89 14.69 20.71
C LEU A 517 -46.65 13.31 20.05
N VAL A 518 -47.76 12.60 19.85
CA VAL A 518 -48.03 11.93 18.57
C VAL A 518 -48.61 12.99 17.62
N ALA A 519 -47.84 13.46 16.65
CA ALA A 519 -48.32 14.05 15.39
C ALA A 519 -47.13 14.60 14.57
N GLY A 520 -46.80 13.92 13.48
CA GLY A 520 -45.92 14.46 12.45
C GLY A 520 -45.07 13.37 11.81
N LEU A 521 -45.20 13.22 10.49
CA LEU A 521 -44.41 12.35 9.60
C LEU A 521 -44.94 10.93 9.37
N SER A 522 -46.20 10.84 8.92
CA SER A 522 -46.56 9.93 7.83
C SER A 522 -47.23 10.77 6.75
N LEU A 523 -46.50 11.08 5.68
CA LEU A 523 -47.01 11.43 4.34
C LEU A 523 -45.82 11.85 3.47
N SER A 524 -45.47 11.02 2.49
CA SER A 524 -45.05 11.39 1.12
C SER A 524 -44.08 10.36 0.50
N VAL A 525 -44.57 9.14 0.26
CA VAL A 525 -44.13 8.34 -0.90
C VAL A 525 -45.38 7.75 -1.54
N SER A 526 -45.91 8.45 -2.54
CA SER A 526 -46.62 7.84 -3.67
C SER A 526 -47.05 8.93 -4.63
N ARG A 527 -46.93 8.58 -5.92
CA ARG A 527 -47.25 9.36 -7.14
C ARG A 527 -46.08 10.17 -7.67
N LEU A 528 -45.40 9.59 -8.66
CA LEU A 528 -45.43 10.12 -10.03
C LEU A 528 -44.69 9.18 -10.99
N VAL A 529 -45.40 8.14 -11.45
CA VAL A 529 -45.28 7.64 -12.83
C VAL A 529 -46.69 7.50 -13.35
N SER A 530 -47.18 8.52 -14.06
CA SER A 530 -48.19 8.39 -15.12
C SER A 530 -48.43 9.76 -15.76
N GLY A 531 -48.22 9.87 -17.07
CA GLY A 531 -48.86 10.91 -17.89
C GLY A 531 -47.92 11.71 -18.77
N SER A 532 -47.87 11.33 -20.03
CA SER A 532 -47.19 11.94 -21.18
C SER A 532 -47.81 13.25 -21.70
N ALA A 533 -46.92 14.15 -22.17
CA ALA A 533 -47.03 15.11 -23.31
C ALA A 533 -48.06 16.27 -23.25
N PRO A 534 -47.86 17.38 -24.00
CA PRO A 534 -46.82 17.68 -25.00
C PRO A 534 -45.67 18.59 -24.54
#